data_AF-A0A957VEK9-F1
#
_entry.id   AF-A0A957VEK9-F1
#
_cell.length_a   1.000
_cell.length_b   1.000
_cell.length_c   1.000
_cell.angle_alpha   90.00
_cell.angle_beta   90.00
_cell.angle_gamma   90.00
#
_symmetry.space_group_name_H-M   'P 1'
#
loop_
_entity.id
_entity.type
_entity.pdbx_description
1 polymer ?
#
loop_
_entity_poly.entity_id
_entity_poly.type
_entity_poly.pdbx_seq_one_letter_code
_entity_poly.pdbx_strand_id
1 'polypeptide(L)'
;SIKTKSQIGAYYTNFLCKRCYAKCVEHNIDLSLQRITYYGCRICHQSRELIEADAIAILDTNMTQETIHQNGMVMVNWITYRKMFDFCKVRIEQATDEDIERFAVQVGNDADPIQKLRLKGMRCEVSQICSLSENTIRILQHIFGQVVFTDGDATPKS
;
A
#
# COMPACT_ATOMS: atom_id res chain seq x y z
N SER A 1 -11.35 -20.11 -7.68
CA SER A 1 -10.44 -20.97 -8.44
C SER A 1 -9.14 -21.12 -7.66
N ILE A 2 -8.68 -22.33 -7.38
CA ILE A 2 -7.40 -22.59 -6.68
C ILE A 2 -6.30 -22.53 -7.75
N LYS A 3 -5.52 -21.45 -7.78
CA LYS A 3 -4.38 -21.32 -8.72
C LYS A 3 -3.28 -22.32 -8.32
N THR A 4 -2.72 -23.04 -9.29
CA THR A 4 -1.65 -24.02 -9.05
C THR A 4 -0.31 -23.33 -8.75
N LYS A 5 0.60 -24.06 -8.10
CA LYS A 5 1.94 -23.57 -7.68
C LYS A 5 2.73 -22.93 -8.84
N SER A 6 2.58 -23.46 -10.06
CA SER A 6 3.21 -22.93 -11.27
C SER A 6 2.61 -21.60 -11.75
N GLN A 7 1.31 -21.38 -11.55
CA GLN A 7 0.64 -20.13 -11.94
C GLN A 7 0.97 -18.98 -10.98
N ILE A 8 1.18 -19.29 -9.69
CA ILE A 8 1.58 -18.29 -8.70
C ILE A 8 3.07 -17.93 -8.89
N GLY A 9 3.94 -18.90 -9.19
CA GLY A 9 5.38 -18.67 -9.28
C GLY A 9 5.81 -17.61 -10.30
N ALA A 10 5.07 -17.41 -11.39
CA ALA A 10 5.39 -16.39 -12.39
C ALA A 10 4.88 -14.98 -12.02
N TYR A 11 3.87 -14.88 -11.15
CA TYR A 11 3.15 -13.63 -10.90
C TYR A 11 2.90 -13.36 -9.41
N TYR A 12 3.65 -13.99 -8.50
CA TYR A 12 3.41 -13.89 -7.06
C TYR A 12 3.49 -12.43 -6.57
N THR A 13 4.29 -11.59 -7.21
CA THR A 13 4.41 -10.15 -6.93
C THR A 13 3.13 -9.35 -7.25
N ASN A 14 2.14 -9.93 -7.94
CA ASN A 14 0.85 -9.28 -8.19
C ASN A 14 -0.18 -9.58 -7.08
N PHE A 15 0.17 -10.45 -6.11
CA PHE A 15 -0.72 -10.81 -5.04
C PHE A 15 -0.42 -10.04 -3.76
N LEU A 16 -1.49 -9.61 -3.09
CA LEU A 16 -1.49 -9.05 -1.75
C LEU A 16 -2.10 -10.04 -0.77
N CYS A 17 -1.61 -10.02 0.46
CA CYS A 17 -2.24 -10.68 1.59
C CYS A 17 -3.54 -9.96 1.99
N LYS A 18 -4.68 -10.66 2.07
CA LYS A 18 -5.95 -10.05 2.51
C LYS A 18 -5.93 -9.49 3.94
N ARG A 19 -5.01 -9.97 4.79
CA ARG A 19 -4.95 -9.57 6.20
C ARG A 19 -4.14 -8.30 6.44
N CYS A 20 -3.08 -8.10 5.65
CA CYS A 20 -2.12 -7.02 5.90
C CYS A 20 -1.76 -6.20 4.67
N TYR A 21 -2.32 -6.53 3.50
CA TYR A 21 -2.07 -5.87 2.22
C TYR A 21 -0.58 -5.75 1.86
N ALA A 22 0.26 -6.64 2.42
CA ALA A 22 1.63 -6.80 1.99
C ALA A 22 1.69 -7.75 0.79
N LYS A 23 2.63 -7.49 -0.12
CA LYS A 23 2.88 -8.29 -1.30
C LYS A 23 3.40 -9.68 -0.91
N CYS A 24 3.09 -10.65 -1.76
CA CYS A 24 3.67 -11.97 -1.64
C CYS A 24 5.13 -11.95 -2.10
N VAL A 25 5.93 -12.77 -1.44
CA VAL A 25 7.32 -13.03 -1.78
C VAL A 25 7.56 -14.54 -1.81
N GLU A 26 8.69 -14.92 -2.40
CA GLU A 26 9.20 -16.28 -2.27
C GLU A 26 9.77 -16.48 -0.86
N HIS A 27 9.37 -17.57 -0.23
CA HIS A 27 9.91 -18.05 1.03
C HIS A 27 10.57 -19.41 0.80
N ASN A 28 11.62 -19.67 1.55
CA ASN A 28 12.35 -20.92 1.53
C ASN A 28 12.37 -21.53 2.93
N ILE A 29 12.00 -22.80 3.04
CA ILE A 29 12.07 -23.58 4.28
C ILE A 29 13.07 -24.70 4.05
N ASP A 30 14.13 -24.71 4.85
CA ASP A 30 15.06 -25.83 4.89
C ASP A 30 14.52 -26.91 5.83
N LEU A 31 14.20 -28.06 5.26
CA LEU A 31 13.90 -29.29 6.01
C LEU A 31 15.15 -30.19 5.97
N SER A 32 15.26 -31.12 6.92
CA SER A 32 16.45 -31.96 7.12
C SER A 32 16.97 -32.69 5.87
N LEU A 33 16.11 -32.91 4.85
CA LEU A 33 16.45 -33.62 3.62
C LEU A 33 16.13 -32.84 2.34
N GLN A 34 15.49 -31.67 2.43
CA GLN A 34 15.04 -30.91 1.25
C GLN A 34 14.75 -29.45 1.57
N ARG A 35 15.02 -28.57 0.60
CA ARG A 35 14.56 -27.18 0.63
C ARG A 35 13.21 -27.10 -0.07
N ILE A 36 12.21 -26.55 0.61
CA ILE A 36 10.88 -26.31 0.05
C ILE A 36 10.71 -24.81 -0.20
N THR A 37 10.44 -24.46 -1.46
CA THR A 37 10.02 -23.12 -1.85
C THR A 37 8.50 -23.00 -1.82
N TYR A 38 7.99 -21.92 -1.24
CA TYR A 38 6.58 -21.55 -1.26
C TYR A 38 6.41 -20.03 -1.42
N TYR A 39 5.24 -19.60 -1.86
CA TYR A 39 4.91 -18.17 -2.02
C TYR A 39 3.89 -17.77 -0.98
N GLY A 40 4.15 -16.66 -0.29
CA GLY A 40 3.30 -16.20 0.82
C GLY A 40 3.56 -14.75 1.17
N CYS A 41 2.71 -14.19 2.02
CA CYS A 41 2.83 -12.83 2.51
C CYS A 41 4.22 -12.56 3.09
N ARG A 42 4.85 -11.44 2.74
CA ARG A 42 6.16 -11.08 3.29
C ARG A 42 6.15 -10.73 4.80
N ILE A 43 5.00 -10.30 5.34
CA ILE A 43 4.87 -9.88 6.74
C ILE A 43 4.39 -11.03 7.64
N CYS A 44 3.30 -11.70 7.28
CA CYS A 44 2.67 -12.72 8.13
C CYS A 44 2.85 -14.16 7.63
N HIS A 45 3.61 -14.37 6.54
CA HIS A 45 3.97 -15.67 5.97
C HIS A 45 2.80 -16.57 5.49
N GLN A 46 1.55 -16.16 5.64
CA GLN A 46 0.40 -16.92 5.18
C GLN A 46 0.30 -16.94 3.63
N SER A 47 -0.23 -18.03 3.09
CA SER A 47 -0.37 -18.25 1.63
C SER A 47 -1.80 -18.61 1.18
N ARG A 48 -2.79 -18.51 2.06
CA ARG A 48 -4.17 -18.96 1.83
C ARG A 48 -5.09 -17.86 1.32
N GLU A 49 -5.01 -16.68 1.94
CA GLU A 49 -5.92 -15.57 1.71
C GLU A 49 -5.21 -14.49 0.90
N LEU A 50 -5.11 -14.72 -0.40
CA LEU A 50 -4.43 -13.82 -1.34
C LEU A 50 -5.44 -13.17 -2.31
N ILE A 51 -5.15 -11.95 -2.72
CA ILE A 51 -5.89 -11.23 -3.76
C ILE A 51 -4.91 -10.73 -4.80
N GLU A 52 -5.29 -10.85 -6.07
CA GLU A 52 -4.56 -10.25 -7.17
C GLU A 52 -5.03 -8.81 -7.32
N ALA A 53 -4.23 -7.86 -6.81
CA ALA A 53 -4.54 -6.45 -6.82
C ALA A 53 -3.30 -5.60 -6.53
N ASP A 54 -3.40 -4.32 -6.87
CA ASP A 54 -2.50 -3.28 -6.38
C ASP A 54 -3.13 -2.50 -5.24
N ALA A 55 -2.32 -2.10 -4.26
CA ALA A 55 -2.81 -1.35 -3.11
C ALA A 55 -2.52 0.15 -3.28
N ILE A 56 -3.51 0.97 -2.96
CA ILE A 56 -3.40 2.43 -2.90
C ILE A 56 -3.62 2.84 -1.44
N ALA A 57 -2.70 3.61 -0.88
CA ALA A 57 -2.93 4.28 0.40
C ALA A 57 -3.79 5.52 0.18
N ILE A 58 -4.97 5.53 0.79
CA ILE A 58 -5.88 6.66 0.80
C ILE A 58 -5.80 7.34 2.17
N LEU A 59 -5.67 8.66 2.19
CA LEU A 59 -5.87 9.48 3.37
C LEU A 59 -7.14 10.31 3.14
N ASP A 60 -8.25 9.81 3.68
CA ASP A 60 -9.57 10.43 3.56
C ASP A 60 -10.36 10.24 4.86
N THR A 61 -10.62 11.34 5.59
CA THR A 61 -11.41 11.33 6.82
C THR A 61 -12.90 11.06 6.57
N ASN A 62 -13.39 11.24 5.34
CA ASN A 62 -14.78 10.94 4.98
C ASN A 62 -14.97 9.48 4.53
N MET A 63 -13.89 8.77 4.19
CA MET A 63 -13.97 7.37 3.81
C MET A 63 -14.21 6.51 5.05
N THR A 64 -15.45 6.10 5.26
CA THR A 64 -15.87 5.32 6.45
C THR A 64 -15.41 3.87 6.41
N GLN A 65 -15.22 3.31 5.21
CA GLN A 65 -14.74 1.95 5.02
C GLN A 65 -13.22 1.91 5.18
N GLU A 66 -12.71 0.89 5.88
CA GLU A 66 -11.27 0.69 5.98
C GLU A 66 -10.64 0.38 4.62
N THR A 67 -11.35 -0.39 3.78
CA THR A 67 -10.88 -0.77 2.44
C THR A 67 -12.02 -0.81 1.42
N ILE A 68 -11.70 -0.43 0.18
CA ILE A 68 -12.57 -0.57 -0.99
C ILE A 68 -11.83 -1.39 -2.05
N HIS A 69 -12.50 -2.39 -2.61
CA HIS A 69 -11.98 -3.20 -3.72
C HIS A 69 -12.65 -2.79 -5.02
N GLN A 70 -11.89 -2.28 -5.99
CA GLN A 70 -12.44 -1.80 -7.26
C GLN A 70 -11.40 -1.90 -8.37
N ASN A 71 -11.80 -2.37 -9.56
CA ASN A 71 -10.97 -2.36 -10.78
C ASN A 71 -9.57 -2.98 -10.61
N GLY A 72 -9.45 -4.08 -9.86
CA GLY A 72 -8.14 -4.72 -9.61
C GLY A 72 -7.25 -3.96 -8.62
N MET A 73 -7.82 -3.00 -7.90
CA MET A 73 -7.14 -2.23 -6.86
C MET A 73 -7.81 -2.43 -5.50
N VAL A 74 -7.01 -2.31 -4.45
CA VAL A 74 -7.47 -2.16 -3.07
C VAL A 74 -7.08 -0.79 -2.59
N MET A 75 -8.08 0.05 -2.37
CA MET A 75 -7.92 1.36 -1.76
C MET A 75 -8.03 1.16 -0.25
N VAL A 76 -6.94 1.39 0.48
CA VAL A 76 -6.87 1.21 1.94
C VAL A 76 -6.84 2.59 2.58
N ASN A 77 -7.87 2.91 3.36
CA ASN A 77 -7.88 4.14 4.15
C ASN A 77 -6.88 4.00 5.30
N TRP A 78 -5.72 4.65 5.19
CA TRP A 78 -4.68 4.57 6.19
C TRP A 78 -5.12 5.20 7.53
N ILE A 79 -6.01 6.21 7.50
CA ILE A 79 -6.48 6.90 8.72
C ILE A 79 -7.23 5.93 9.64
N THR A 80 -8.00 5.00 9.08
CA THR A 80 -8.69 3.95 9.85
C THR A 80 -7.81 2.73 10.07
N TYR A 81 -6.98 2.35 9.08
CA TYR A 81 -6.17 1.13 9.13
C TYR A 81 -4.95 1.23 10.07
N ARG A 82 -4.29 2.39 10.11
CA ARG A 82 -3.14 2.76 10.97
C ARG A 82 -1.98 1.76 11.01
N LYS A 83 -1.77 1.00 9.93
CA LYS A 83 -0.65 0.04 9.78
C LYS A 83 0.02 0.23 8.42
N MET A 84 1.31 -0.10 8.35
CA MET A 84 2.05 -0.15 7.09
C MET A 84 1.64 -1.37 6.26
N PHE A 85 1.64 -1.18 4.95
CA PHE A 85 1.35 -2.20 3.94
C PHE A 85 2.02 -1.82 2.62
N ASP A 86 1.93 -2.70 1.61
CA ASP A 86 2.63 -2.51 0.35
C ASP A 86 1.75 -1.79 -0.68
N PHE A 87 1.69 -0.46 -0.57
CA PHE A 87 1.06 0.38 -1.57
C PHE A 87 2.01 0.73 -2.72
N CYS A 88 1.43 1.01 -3.90
CA CYS A 88 2.15 1.49 -5.08
C CYS A 88 1.83 2.95 -5.41
N LYS A 89 0.88 3.55 -4.68
CA LYS A 89 0.38 4.91 -4.90
C LYS A 89 -0.19 5.46 -3.59
N VAL A 90 -0.09 6.77 -3.41
CA VAL A 90 -0.74 7.50 -2.31
C VAL A 90 -1.73 8.51 -2.91
N ARG A 91 -2.94 8.57 -2.35
CA ARG A 91 -3.92 9.63 -2.62
C ARG A 91 -4.34 10.28 -1.30
N ILE A 92 -4.30 11.60 -1.26
CA ILE A 92 -4.72 12.42 -0.13
C ILE A 92 -5.96 13.18 -0.58
N GLU A 93 -7.13 12.77 -0.12
CA GLU A 93 -8.41 13.34 -0.55
C GLU A 93 -8.89 14.40 0.45
N GLN A 94 -9.06 13.99 1.71
CA GLN A 94 -9.37 14.88 2.82
C GLN A 94 -8.62 14.40 4.06
N ALA A 95 -7.54 15.08 4.39
CA ALA A 95 -6.74 14.79 5.58
C ALA A 95 -6.24 16.09 6.19
N THR A 96 -6.00 16.06 7.50
CA THR A 96 -5.34 17.17 8.20
C THR A 96 -3.82 17.07 8.03
N ASP A 97 -3.11 18.19 8.23
CA ASP A 97 -1.64 18.17 8.30
C ASP A 97 -1.16 17.14 9.35
N GLU A 98 -1.84 17.03 10.50
CA GLU A 98 -1.53 16.05 11.55
C GLU A 98 -1.67 14.60 11.08
N ASP A 99 -2.74 14.26 10.33
CA ASP A 99 -2.89 12.91 9.78
C ASP A 99 -1.76 12.56 8.83
N ILE A 100 -1.36 13.53 7.99
CA ILE A 100 -0.26 13.35 7.03
C ILE A 100 1.08 13.25 7.74
N GLU A 101 1.34 14.05 8.77
CA GLU A 101 2.55 13.96 9.56
C GLU A 101 2.67 12.59 10.22
N ARG A 102 1.59 12.06 10.82
CA ARG A 102 1.58 10.72 11.39
C ARG A 102 1.86 9.65 10.34
N PHE A 103 1.27 9.78 9.15
CA PHE A 103 1.55 8.88 8.03
C PHE A 103 3.01 8.96 7.59
N ALA A 104 3.52 10.18 7.40
CA ALA A 104 4.89 10.46 6.99
C ALA A 104 5.91 9.91 7.99
N VAL A 105 5.67 10.04 9.30
CA VAL A 105 6.51 9.46 10.34
C VAL A 105 6.51 7.94 10.25
N GLN A 106 5.35 7.31 10.06
CA GLN A 106 5.29 5.84 9.93
C GLN A 106 6.02 5.34 8.68
N VAL A 107 5.85 6.02 7.54
CA VAL A 107 6.54 5.72 6.28
C VAL A 107 8.04 5.96 6.39
N GLY A 108 8.47 7.07 7.02
CA GLY A 108 9.89 7.40 7.21
C GLY A 108 10.61 6.44 8.15
N ASN A 109 9.89 5.90 9.13
CA ASN A 109 10.40 4.90 10.06
C ASN A 109 10.34 3.45 9.51
N ASP A 110 9.75 3.21 8.34
CA ASP A 110 9.77 1.89 7.71
C ASP A 110 11.23 1.49 7.46
N ALA A 111 11.68 0.41 8.09
CA ALA A 111 13.05 -0.06 7.99
C ALA A 111 13.32 -0.86 6.70
N ASP A 112 12.28 -1.18 5.92
CA ASP A 112 12.41 -1.98 4.72
C ASP A 112 13.15 -1.20 3.60
N PRO A 113 14.38 -1.62 3.24
CA PRO A 113 15.18 -0.91 2.24
C PRO A 113 14.55 -0.97 0.84
N ILE A 114 13.81 -2.03 0.52
CA ILE A 114 13.13 -2.18 -0.79
C ILE A 114 12.02 -1.15 -0.89
N GLN A 115 11.26 -0.94 0.20
CA GLN A 115 10.21 0.07 0.24
C GLN A 115 10.79 1.48 0.16
N LYS A 116 11.88 1.78 0.90
CA LYS A 116 12.54 3.10 0.85
C LYS A 116 12.93 3.54 -0.56
N LEU A 117 13.47 2.62 -1.36
CA LEU A 117 13.85 2.91 -2.74
C LEU A 117 12.62 3.21 -3.62
N ARG A 118 11.53 2.46 -3.43
CA ARG A 118 10.29 2.63 -4.21
C ARG A 118 9.58 3.93 -3.87
N LEU A 119 9.58 4.34 -2.60
CA LEU A 119 8.85 5.52 -2.13
C LEU A 119 9.29 6.79 -2.86
N LYS A 120 10.60 7.01 -3.04
CA LYS A 120 11.15 8.21 -3.71
C LYS A 120 10.74 8.38 -5.18
N GLY A 121 10.28 7.31 -5.83
CA GLY A 121 9.77 7.35 -7.20
C GLY A 121 8.24 7.25 -7.28
N MET A 122 7.56 7.25 -6.14
CA MET A 122 6.12 7.03 -6.07
C MET A 122 5.37 8.35 -6.25
N ARG A 123 4.33 8.34 -7.08
CA ARG A 123 3.44 9.49 -7.21
C ARG A 123 2.53 9.61 -6.00
N CYS A 124 2.57 10.76 -5.33
CA CYS A 124 1.59 11.17 -4.32
C CYS A 124 0.60 12.15 -4.94
N GLU A 125 -0.68 11.79 -4.98
CA GLU A 125 -1.75 12.67 -5.46
C GLU A 125 -2.44 13.35 -4.29
N VAL A 126 -2.68 14.65 -4.41
CA VAL A 126 -3.35 15.47 -3.41
C VAL A 126 -4.55 16.13 -4.06
N SER A 127 -5.73 15.94 -3.50
CA SER A 127 -6.93 16.60 -3.98
C SER A 127 -6.82 18.10 -3.78
N GLN A 128 -7.24 18.90 -4.77
CA GLN A 128 -7.18 20.37 -4.69
C GLN A 128 -8.04 20.96 -3.55
N ILE A 129 -9.06 20.23 -3.10
CA ILE A 129 -9.88 20.65 -1.97
C ILE A 129 -9.15 20.46 -0.62
N CYS A 130 -8.07 19.67 -0.61
CA CYS A 130 -7.28 19.41 0.58
C CYS A 130 -6.32 20.59 0.82
N SER A 131 -6.63 21.41 1.83
CA SER A 131 -5.82 22.56 2.20
C SER A 131 -4.65 22.12 3.08
N LEU A 132 -3.52 21.79 2.45
CA LEU A 132 -2.29 21.40 3.14
C LEU A 132 -1.35 22.59 3.33
N SER A 133 -0.64 22.61 4.46
CA SER A 133 0.44 23.56 4.66
C SER A 133 1.60 23.32 3.69
N GLU A 134 2.37 24.36 3.37
CA GLU A 134 3.59 24.21 2.58
C GLU A 134 4.59 23.23 3.21
N ASN A 135 4.65 23.19 4.55
CA ASN A 135 5.52 22.29 5.28
C ASN A 135 5.14 20.83 4.99
N THR A 136 3.86 20.50 5.08
CA THR A 136 3.34 19.17 4.76
C THR A 136 3.62 18.78 3.32
N ILE A 137 3.46 19.70 2.37
CA ILE A 137 3.80 19.46 0.96
C ILE A 137 5.28 19.14 0.80
N ARG A 138 6.18 19.87 1.47
CA ARG A 138 7.63 19.59 1.45
C ARG A 138 7.96 18.22 2.05
N ILE A 139 7.30 17.82 3.14
CA ILE A 139 7.46 16.49 3.73
C ILE A 139 7.05 15.40 2.72
N LEU A 140 5.90 15.56 2.08
CA LEU A 140 5.42 14.63 1.05
C LEU A 140 6.37 14.56 -0.15
N GLN A 141 6.84 15.70 -0.65
CA GLN A 141 7.84 15.75 -1.73
C GLN A 141 9.15 15.09 -1.32
N HIS A 142 9.58 15.27 -0.06
CA HIS A 142 10.76 14.59 0.44
C HIS A 142 10.55 13.08 0.44
N ILE A 143 9.43 12.56 0.92
CA ILE A 143 9.19 11.11 1.01
C ILE A 143 9.00 10.49 -0.37
N PHE A 144 8.13 11.09 -1.19
CA PHE A 144 7.61 10.49 -2.42
C PHE A 144 8.32 10.96 -3.69
N GLY A 145 9.08 12.04 -3.62
CA GLY A 145 9.75 12.66 -4.78
C GLY A 145 8.82 13.52 -5.63
N GLN A 146 7.62 13.03 -5.94
CA GLN A 146 6.63 13.76 -6.74
C GLN A 146 5.27 13.88 -6.03
N VAL A 147 4.83 15.13 -5.86
CA VAL A 147 3.48 15.47 -5.38
C VAL A 147 2.73 16.17 -6.51
N VAL A 148 1.54 15.67 -6.85
CA VAL A 148 0.69 16.21 -7.92
C VAL A 148 -0.68 16.56 -7.35
N PHE A 149 -1.14 17.78 -7.61
CA PHE A 149 -2.49 18.18 -7.25
C PHE A 149 -3.48 17.77 -8.33
N THR A 150 -4.60 17.17 -7.94
CA THR A 150 -5.62 16.66 -8.85
C THR A 150 -6.99 17.26 -8.52
N ASP A 151 -7.76 17.62 -9.54
CA ASP A 151 -9.19 17.89 -9.40
C ASP A 151 -9.80 16.54 -9.00
N GLY A 152 -10.12 16.33 -7.73
CA GLY A 152 -10.43 14.99 -7.20
C GLY A 152 -11.40 14.25 -8.12
N ASP A 153 -10.95 13.14 -8.72
CA ASP A 153 -11.84 12.25 -9.43
C ASP A 153 -12.91 11.84 -8.41
N ALA A 154 -14.17 12.12 -8.74
CA ALA A 154 -15.31 11.77 -7.90
C ALA A 154 -15.36 10.25 -7.77
N THR A 155 -14.59 9.72 -6.82
CA THR A 155 -14.65 8.32 -6.44
C THR A 155 -16.10 8.12 -5.99
N PRO A 156 -16.85 7.20 -6.61
CA PRO A 156 -18.26 7.06 -6.32
C PRO A 156 -18.44 6.83 -4.82
N LYS A 157 -19.13 7.75 -4.15
CA LYS A 157 -19.49 7.61 -2.74
C LYS A 157 -20.40 6.40 -2.64
N SER A 158 -19.89 5.32 -2.06
CA SER A 158 -20.65 4.09 -1.77
C SER A 158 -21.54 4.27 -0.56
#